data_AF-A0A7X1C5G7-F1
#
_entry.id   AF-A0A7X1C5G7-F1
#
_cell.length_a   1.000
_cell.length_b   1.000
_cell.length_c   1.000
_cell.angle_alpha   90.00
_cell.angle_beta   90.00
_cell.angle_gamma   90.00
#
_symmetry.space_group_name_H-M   'P 1'
#
loop_
_entity.id
_entity.type
_entity.pdbx_description
1 polymer ?
#
loop_
_entity_poly.entity_id
_entity_poly.type
_entity_poly.pdbx_seq_one_letter_code
_entity_poly.pdbx_strand_id
1 'polypeptide(L)'
;MKNDKLPASVLSVKVVSNVDNGLFKQLDLKPHQRSLGIITSDCDDVTYTALDEATKAAEVDVVYAKSMYAGALNASTKLAGEVIGIIAGPSPAEVKSGLSVAVDFIENGASFISANEDDSVPYFAHCVSRTGTFLSKEANVAEGEAIAYLIAPPLEAMYALDAALKAADVTIGTFYGPPSETNFGGALLTGSQSACKAACDAFKMAVENVAENPLQY
;
A
#
# COMPACT_ATOMS: atom_id res chain seq x y z
N MET A 1 -8.65 15.55 -12.83
CA MET A 1 -9.29 16.71 -12.16
C MET A 1 -9.26 16.50 -10.67
N LYS A 2 -9.37 17.56 -9.86
CA LYS A 2 -9.35 17.43 -8.40
C LYS A 2 -10.43 16.47 -7.91
N ASN A 3 -10.06 15.55 -7.02
CA ASN A 3 -10.86 14.43 -6.49
C ASN A 3 -11.08 13.25 -7.45
N ASP A 4 -10.50 13.25 -8.65
CA ASP A 4 -10.55 12.08 -9.52
C ASP A 4 -9.74 10.93 -8.89
N LYS A 5 -10.27 9.71 -9.04
CA LYS A 5 -9.52 8.50 -8.75
C LYS A 5 -8.43 8.30 -9.79
N LEU A 6 -7.24 7.98 -9.32
CA LEU A 6 -6.11 7.56 -10.15
C LEU A 6 -6.03 6.02 -10.07
N PRO A 7 -6.65 5.30 -11.03
CA PRO A 7 -6.73 3.85 -10.97
C PRO A 7 -5.34 3.21 -11.11
N ALA A 8 -5.10 2.16 -10.33
CA ALA A 8 -3.93 1.31 -10.48
C ALA A 8 -4.22 0.18 -11.47
N SER A 9 -3.17 -0.42 -12.02
CA SER A 9 -3.24 -1.53 -12.98
C SER A 9 -2.21 -2.60 -12.66
N VAL A 10 -2.66 -3.85 -12.72
CA VAL A 10 -1.79 -5.02 -12.62
C VAL A 10 -1.04 -5.21 -13.94
N LEU A 11 0.28 -5.34 -13.87
CA LEU A 11 1.13 -5.47 -15.05
C LEU A 11 1.53 -6.91 -15.34
N SER A 12 1.80 -7.70 -14.29
CA SER A 12 2.18 -9.12 -14.44
C SER A 12 1.82 -9.94 -13.20
N VAL A 13 1.38 -11.18 -13.44
CA VAL A 13 1.06 -12.16 -12.40
C VAL A 13 1.60 -13.54 -12.79
N LYS A 14 2.28 -14.21 -11.85
CA LYS A 14 2.76 -15.60 -12.01
C LYS A 14 2.59 -16.42 -10.74
N VAL A 15 2.40 -17.72 -10.94
CA VAL A 15 2.35 -18.72 -9.86
C VAL A 15 3.53 -19.67 -10.04
N VAL A 16 4.24 -19.92 -8.94
CA VAL A 16 5.29 -20.93 -8.85
C VAL A 16 4.80 -22.03 -7.92
N SER A 17 4.65 -23.24 -8.46
CA SER A 17 4.39 -24.45 -7.69
C SER A 17 5.70 -25.13 -7.31
N ASN A 18 5.83 -25.60 -6.06
CA ASN A 18 7.03 -26.28 -5.55
C ASN A 18 8.29 -25.43 -5.77
N VAL A 19 8.36 -24.31 -5.04
CA VAL A 19 9.50 -23.39 -5.08
C VAL A 19 10.83 -24.14 -4.88
N ASP A 20 11.83 -23.77 -5.67
CA ASP A 20 13.18 -24.32 -5.56
C ASP A 20 13.79 -24.00 -4.18
N ASN A 21 14.60 -24.91 -3.65
CA ASN A 21 15.21 -24.77 -2.32
C ASN A 21 16.15 -23.57 -2.20
N GLY A 22 16.77 -23.11 -3.29
CA GLY A 22 17.60 -21.92 -3.30
C GLY A 22 16.77 -20.67 -3.05
N LEU A 23 15.68 -20.50 -3.80
CA LEU A 23 14.76 -19.36 -3.63
C LEU A 23 14.01 -19.44 -2.30
N PHE A 24 13.60 -20.64 -1.87
CA PHE A 24 12.96 -20.87 -0.58
C PHE A 24 13.78 -20.28 0.57
N LYS A 25 15.11 -20.48 0.55
CA LYS A 25 16.02 -19.96 1.57
C LYS A 25 16.22 -18.45 1.47
N GLN A 26 16.28 -17.89 0.26
CA GLN A 26 16.48 -16.45 0.07
C GLN A 26 15.27 -15.63 0.52
N LEU A 27 14.06 -16.17 0.37
CA LEU A 27 12.82 -15.54 0.82
C LEU A 27 12.45 -15.90 2.28
N ASP A 28 13.33 -16.61 3.00
CA ASP A 28 13.11 -17.07 4.38
C ASP A 28 11.74 -17.74 4.59
N LEU A 29 11.37 -18.63 3.66
CA LEU A 29 10.04 -19.23 3.66
C LEU A 29 9.85 -20.21 4.83
N LYS A 30 8.63 -20.24 5.36
CA LYS A 30 8.22 -21.23 6.38
C LYS A 30 8.08 -22.63 5.75
N PRO A 31 8.26 -23.73 6.51
CA PRO A 31 8.23 -25.10 5.96
C PRO A 31 6.96 -25.49 5.18
N HIS A 32 5.83 -24.87 5.49
CA HIS A 32 4.56 -25.09 4.79
C HIS A 32 4.43 -24.27 3.50
N GLN A 33 5.18 -23.19 3.32
CA GLN A 33 5.08 -22.29 2.15
C GLN A 33 5.78 -22.91 0.93
N ARG A 34 5.04 -23.70 0.15
CA ARG A 34 5.57 -24.45 -1.01
C ARG A 34 5.30 -23.78 -2.34
N SER A 35 4.37 -22.84 -2.39
CA SER A 35 3.97 -22.15 -3.61
C SER A 35 4.08 -20.64 -3.44
N LEU A 36 4.42 -19.95 -4.53
CA LEU A 36 4.54 -18.49 -4.56
C LEU A 36 3.59 -17.88 -5.59
N GLY A 37 3.01 -16.74 -5.25
CA GLY A 37 2.29 -15.86 -6.16
C GLY A 37 3.07 -14.57 -6.28
N ILE A 38 3.40 -14.18 -7.50
CA ILE A 38 4.22 -13.00 -7.80
C ILE A 38 3.35 -12.03 -8.59
N ILE A 39 3.30 -10.78 -8.14
CA ILE A 39 2.52 -9.71 -8.77
C ILE A 39 3.36 -8.44 -8.90
N THR A 40 3.12 -7.71 -9.99
CA THR A 40 3.67 -6.37 -10.24
C THR A 40 2.54 -5.46 -10.69
N SER A 41 2.58 -4.19 -10.30
CA SER A 41 1.59 -3.18 -10.68
C SER A 41 2.26 -1.81 -10.80
N ASP A 42 1.52 -0.81 -11.26
CA ASP A 42 1.95 0.58 -11.38
C ASP A 42 1.63 1.46 -10.17
N CYS A 43 1.18 0.87 -9.05
CA CYS A 43 0.91 1.60 -7.81
C CYS A 43 1.25 0.77 -6.57
N ASP A 44 2.28 1.19 -5.83
CA ASP A 44 2.84 0.44 -4.71
C ASP A 44 1.92 0.37 -3.48
N ASP A 45 1.48 1.50 -2.92
CA ASP A 45 0.66 1.51 -1.69
C ASP A 45 -0.73 0.87 -1.86
N VAL A 46 -1.32 0.99 -3.05
CA VAL A 46 -2.53 0.24 -3.41
C VAL A 46 -2.26 -1.25 -3.40
N THR A 47 -1.11 -1.67 -3.92
CA THR A 47 -0.70 -3.09 -3.95
C THR A 47 -0.36 -3.62 -2.58
N TYR A 48 0.27 -2.85 -1.71
CA TYR A 48 0.50 -3.24 -0.31
C TYR A 48 -0.80 -3.47 0.43
N THR A 49 -1.79 -2.60 0.22
CA THR A 49 -3.15 -2.80 0.75
C THR A 49 -3.80 -4.06 0.15
N ALA A 50 -3.67 -4.29 -1.15
CA ALA A 50 -4.20 -5.46 -1.83
C ALA A 50 -3.58 -6.79 -1.34
N LEU A 51 -2.28 -6.78 -1.06
CA LEU A 51 -1.54 -7.92 -0.51
C LEU A 51 -2.02 -8.24 0.91
N ASP A 52 -2.32 -7.23 1.72
CA ASP A 52 -2.93 -7.41 3.04
C ASP A 52 -4.34 -8.00 2.95
N GLU A 53 -5.17 -7.52 2.00
CA GLU A 53 -6.48 -8.12 1.71
C GLU A 53 -6.37 -9.60 1.35
N ALA A 54 -5.35 -9.99 0.58
CA ALA A 54 -5.11 -11.39 0.24
C ALA A 54 -4.86 -12.27 1.47
N THR A 55 -4.16 -11.77 2.50
CA THR A 55 -3.91 -12.52 3.75
C THR A 55 -5.17 -12.79 4.56
N LYS A 56 -6.21 -11.97 4.38
CA LYS A 56 -7.52 -12.17 5.05
C LYS A 56 -8.38 -13.21 4.34
N ALA A 57 -8.16 -13.41 3.05
CA ALA A 57 -9.05 -14.17 2.18
C ALA A 57 -8.52 -15.56 1.80
N ALA A 58 -7.21 -15.80 1.95
CA ALA A 58 -6.56 -17.07 1.62
C ALA A 58 -5.47 -17.41 2.65
N GLU A 59 -5.07 -18.68 2.72
CA GLU A 59 -3.96 -19.12 3.58
C GLU A 59 -2.61 -18.75 2.95
N VAL A 60 -2.31 -17.44 2.95
CA VAL A 60 -1.11 -16.87 2.34
C VAL A 60 -0.47 -15.83 3.25
N ASP A 61 0.86 -15.78 3.23
CA ASP A 61 1.66 -14.73 3.86
C ASP A 61 2.32 -13.86 2.79
N VAL A 62 2.41 -12.56 3.02
CA VAL A 62 3.28 -11.67 2.22
C VAL A 62 4.73 -11.90 2.65
N VAL A 63 5.55 -12.43 1.74
CA VAL A 63 6.96 -12.77 2.01
C VAL A 63 7.94 -11.80 1.35
N TYR A 64 7.47 -11.00 0.40
CA TYR A 64 8.26 -9.94 -0.22
C TYR A 64 7.35 -8.83 -0.73
N ALA A 65 7.72 -7.59 -0.47
CA ALA A 65 6.97 -6.40 -0.87
C ALA A 65 7.97 -5.25 -0.99
N LYS A 66 8.20 -4.76 -2.22
CA LYS A 66 9.18 -3.70 -2.49
C LYS A 66 8.75 -2.80 -3.64
N SER A 67 8.97 -1.50 -3.44
CA SER A 67 8.75 -0.47 -4.44
C SER A 67 9.97 -0.32 -5.34
N MET A 68 9.78 0.25 -6.52
CA MET A 68 10.84 0.55 -7.48
C MET A 68 11.22 2.02 -7.42
N TYR A 69 12.51 2.30 -7.62
CA TYR A 69 13.03 3.66 -7.61
C TYR A 69 12.39 4.53 -8.69
N ALA A 70 11.97 5.73 -8.29
CA ALA A 70 11.35 6.78 -9.11
C ALA A 70 9.95 6.48 -9.67
N GLY A 71 9.27 5.43 -9.20
CA GLY A 71 7.87 5.17 -9.55
C GLY A 71 7.61 4.75 -11.00
N ALA A 72 6.35 4.48 -11.32
CA ALA A 72 5.93 3.76 -12.53
C ALA A 72 6.17 4.57 -13.80
N LEU A 73 6.08 5.90 -13.71
CA LEU A 73 6.38 6.82 -14.82
C LEU A 73 7.85 6.74 -15.28
N ASN A 74 8.75 6.23 -14.44
CA ASN A 74 10.16 6.03 -14.75
C ASN A 74 10.52 4.55 -15.00
N ALA A 75 9.53 3.65 -15.10
CA ALA A 75 9.77 2.25 -15.37
C ALA A 75 10.41 2.06 -16.76
N SER A 76 11.64 1.52 -16.79
CA SER A 76 12.37 1.28 -18.03
C SER A 76 12.00 -0.04 -18.72
N THR A 77 11.13 -0.85 -18.12
CA THR A 77 10.66 -2.13 -18.67
C THR A 77 9.16 -2.30 -18.48
N LYS A 78 8.51 -2.96 -19.44
CA LYS A 78 7.05 -3.03 -19.58
C LYS A 78 6.30 -3.58 -18.35
N LEU A 79 6.91 -4.50 -17.61
CA LEU A 79 6.25 -5.25 -16.54
C LEU A 79 6.79 -4.90 -15.15
N ALA A 80 7.68 -3.91 -15.04
CA ALA A 80 8.22 -3.52 -13.75
C ALA A 80 7.20 -2.75 -12.92
N GLY A 81 6.53 -1.78 -13.54
CA GLY A 81 5.70 -0.81 -12.81
C GLY A 81 6.51 -0.14 -11.72
N GLU A 82 5.95 -0.07 -10.52
CA GLU A 82 6.64 0.47 -9.35
C GLU A 82 6.61 -0.41 -8.10
N VAL A 83 6.10 -1.64 -8.20
CA VAL A 83 6.07 -2.56 -7.05
C VAL A 83 6.17 -4.01 -7.50
N ILE A 84 6.81 -4.82 -6.66
CA ILE A 84 6.72 -6.27 -6.69
C ILE A 84 6.21 -6.79 -5.35
N GLY A 85 5.16 -7.61 -5.42
CA GLY A 85 4.62 -8.37 -4.30
C GLY A 85 4.83 -9.86 -4.50
N ILE A 86 5.20 -10.57 -3.44
CA ILE A 86 5.24 -12.03 -3.41
C ILE A 86 4.46 -12.53 -2.19
N ILE A 87 3.42 -13.32 -2.45
CA ILE A 87 2.70 -14.09 -1.44
C ILE A 87 3.14 -15.55 -1.48
N ALA A 88 3.17 -16.21 -0.33
CA ALA A 88 3.52 -17.62 -0.21
C ALA A 88 2.44 -18.38 0.55
N GLY A 89 2.12 -19.59 0.08
CA GLY A 89 1.08 -20.43 0.68
C GLY A 89 1.39 -21.93 0.54
N PRO A 90 0.56 -22.79 1.13
CA PRO A 90 0.79 -24.23 1.16
C PRO A 90 0.60 -24.92 -0.19
N SER A 91 -0.19 -24.32 -1.08
CA SER A 91 -0.51 -24.90 -2.39
C SER A 91 -0.68 -23.82 -3.47
N PRO A 92 -0.62 -24.20 -4.76
CA PRO A 92 -0.93 -23.29 -5.84
C PRO A 92 -2.38 -22.79 -5.82
N ALA A 93 -3.30 -23.51 -5.16
CA ALA A 93 -4.69 -23.10 -5.05
C ALA A 93 -4.85 -21.90 -4.11
N GLU A 94 -4.26 -21.96 -2.92
CA GLU A 94 -4.28 -20.85 -1.95
C GLU A 94 -3.63 -19.60 -2.52
N VAL A 95 -2.47 -19.76 -3.14
CA VAL A 95 -1.77 -18.66 -3.81
C VAL A 95 -2.61 -18.04 -4.92
N LYS A 96 -3.30 -18.84 -5.75
CA LYS A 96 -4.19 -18.30 -6.78
C LYS A 96 -5.36 -17.54 -6.19
N SER A 97 -5.95 -18.05 -5.09
CA SER A 97 -7.01 -17.37 -4.36
C SER A 97 -6.55 -15.99 -3.86
N GLY A 98 -5.39 -15.94 -3.19
CA GLY A 98 -4.79 -14.68 -2.73
C GLY A 98 -4.47 -13.70 -3.86
N LEU A 99 -3.89 -14.19 -4.97
CA LEU A 99 -3.64 -13.37 -6.15
C LEU A 99 -4.92 -12.82 -6.77
N SER A 100 -6.00 -13.60 -6.84
CA SER A 100 -7.29 -13.12 -7.36
C SER A 100 -7.84 -11.96 -6.54
N VAL A 101 -7.71 -12.03 -5.21
CA VAL A 101 -8.11 -10.94 -4.30
C VAL A 101 -7.23 -9.71 -4.48
N ALA A 102 -5.91 -9.91 -4.55
CA ALA A 102 -4.98 -8.80 -4.77
C ALA A 102 -5.23 -8.09 -6.11
N VAL A 103 -5.44 -8.86 -7.19
CA VAL A 103 -5.76 -8.31 -8.53
C VAL A 103 -7.06 -7.52 -8.50
N ASP A 104 -8.13 -8.08 -7.91
CA ASP A 104 -9.42 -7.38 -7.82
C ASP A 104 -9.31 -6.07 -7.02
N PHE A 105 -8.58 -6.09 -5.89
CA PHE A 105 -8.40 -4.88 -5.10
C PHE A 105 -7.55 -3.81 -5.80
N ILE A 106 -6.51 -4.18 -6.54
CA ILE A 106 -5.68 -3.22 -7.29
C ILE A 106 -6.53 -2.53 -8.37
N GLU A 107 -7.31 -3.29 -9.12
CA GLU A 107 -8.09 -2.77 -10.27
C GLU A 107 -9.36 -2.03 -9.83
N ASN A 108 -9.99 -2.45 -8.72
CA ASN A 108 -11.34 -2.00 -8.35
C ASN A 108 -11.45 -1.40 -6.94
N GLY A 109 -10.41 -1.54 -6.11
CA GLY A 109 -10.42 -1.18 -4.69
C GLY A 109 -10.01 0.26 -4.42
N ALA A 110 -9.04 0.43 -3.51
CA ALA A 110 -8.51 1.74 -3.17
C ALA A 110 -7.67 2.32 -4.32
N SER A 111 -7.60 3.64 -4.40
CA SER A 111 -6.81 4.36 -5.40
C SER A 111 -6.23 5.62 -4.77
N PHE A 112 -5.13 6.10 -5.34
CA PHE A 112 -4.72 7.48 -5.11
C PHE A 112 -5.79 8.43 -5.66
N ILE A 113 -5.87 9.61 -5.07
CA ILE A 113 -6.80 10.67 -5.45
C ILE A 113 -5.99 11.90 -5.87
N SER A 114 -6.42 12.55 -6.93
CA SER A 114 -5.83 13.81 -7.38
C SER A 114 -6.20 14.98 -6.45
N ALA A 115 -5.21 15.74 -6.01
CA ALA A 115 -5.40 16.96 -5.21
C ALA A 115 -5.56 18.23 -6.06
N ASN A 116 -5.34 18.16 -7.38
CA ASN A 116 -5.33 19.33 -8.28
C ASN A 116 -5.91 19.01 -9.67
N GLU A 117 -5.98 20.01 -10.55
CA GLU A 117 -6.73 19.87 -11.81
C GLU A 117 -6.05 18.96 -12.85
N ASP A 118 -4.72 18.91 -12.86
CA ASP A 118 -3.91 18.18 -13.85
C ASP A 118 -3.31 16.87 -13.32
N ASP A 119 -3.77 16.42 -12.14
CA ASP A 119 -3.41 15.15 -11.51
C ASP A 119 -1.92 15.02 -11.14
N SER A 120 -1.21 16.14 -11.07
CA SER A 120 0.22 16.19 -10.73
C SER A 120 0.53 16.10 -9.23
N VAL A 121 -0.48 16.25 -8.35
CA VAL A 121 -0.33 16.08 -6.90
C VAL A 121 -1.29 14.98 -6.39
N PRO A 122 -0.85 13.72 -6.36
CA PRO A 122 -1.69 12.61 -5.89
C PRO A 122 -1.52 12.35 -4.38
N TYR A 123 -2.55 11.85 -3.70
CA TYR A 123 -2.44 11.33 -2.32
C TYR A 123 -3.23 10.03 -2.14
N PHE A 124 -2.80 9.23 -1.16
CA PHE A 124 -3.50 8.05 -0.68
C PHE A 124 -3.93 8.28 0.76
N ALA A 125 -5.24 8.23 1.02
CA ALA A 125 -5.82 8.41 2.35
C ALA A 125 -6.84 7.29 2.60
N HIS A 126 -6.34 6.10 2.89
CA HIS A 126 -7.16 4.90 2.95
C HIS A 126 -7.34 4.40 4.39
N CYS A 127 -8.58 4.27 4.84
CA CYS A 127 -8.91 3.69 6.14
C CYS A 127 -9.08 2.17 5.99
N VAL A 128 -8.07 1.41 6.37
CA VAL A 128 -8.18 -0.05 6.48
C VAL A 128 -8.92 -0.35 7.77
N SER A 129 -10.19 -0.75 7.66
CA SER A 129 -11.06 -0.97 8.83
C SER A 129 -10.65 -2.19 9.67
N ARG A 130 -10.00 -3.17 9.03
CA ARG A 130 -9.52 -4.39 9.65
C ARG A 130 -8.31 -4.89 8.87
N THR A 131 -7.12 -4.73 9.42
CA THR A 131 -5.86 -5.22 8.83
C THR A 131 -5.82 -6.74 8.75
N GLY A 132 -5.15 -7.26 7.74
CA GLY A 132 -4.66 -8.63 7.66
C GLY A 132 -3.33 -8.79 8.37
N THR A 133 -2.63 -9.89 8.11
CA THR A 133 -1.35 -10.20 8.80
C THR A 133 -0.19 -9.34 8.32
N PHE A 134 -0.29 -8.73 7.14
CA PHE A 134 0.80 -7.95 6.55
C PHE A 134 0.85 -6.53 7.11
N LEU A 135 -0.23 -5.74 6.94
CA LEU A 135 -0.25 -4.36 7.40
C LEU A 135 -0.35 -4.23 8.91
N SER A 136 -0.92 -5.21 9.62
CA SER A 136 -0.87 -5.21 11.10
C SER A 136 0.57 -5.31 11.61
N LYS A 137 1.37 -6.19 11.01
CA LYS A 137 2.80 -6.32 11.32
C LYS A 137 3.56 -5.05 10.95
N GLU A 138 3.33 -4.49 9.77
CA GLU A 138 3.98 -3.24 9.35
C GLU A 138 3.60 -2.06 10.26
N ALA A 139 2.35 -1.97 10.71
CA ALA A 139 1.90 -0.90 11.61
C ALA A 139 2.19 -1.17 13.10
N ASN A 140 2.82 -2.30 13.44
CA ASN A 140 3.10 -2.72 14.82
C ASN A 140 1.83 -2.83 15.71
N VAL A 141 0.75 -3.38 15.15
CA VAL A 141 -0.55 -3.57 15.83
C VAL A 141 -1.00 -5.04 15.79
N ALA A 142 -2.04 -5.39 16.55
CA ALA A 142 -2.63 -6.71 16.43
C ALA A 142 -3.38 -6.86 15.09
N GLU A 143 -3.37 -8.09 14.54
CA GLU A 143 -4.16 -8.42 13.35
C GLU A 143 -5.63 -8.05 13.57
N GLY A 144 -6.20 -7.34 12.60
CA GLY A 144 -7.58 -6.90 12.63
C GLY A 144 -7.81 -5.54 13.27
N GLU A 145 -6.79 -4.89 13.81
CA GLU A 145 -6.89 -3.48 14.18
C GLU A 145 -7.03 -2.57 12.95
N ALA A 146 -7.65 -1.41 13.15
CA ALA A 146 -7.86 -0.44 12.08
C ALA A 146 -6.64 0.46 11.94
N ILE A 147 -6.31 0.82 10.69
CA ILE A 147 -5.23 1.78 10.41
C ILE A 147 -5.68 2.81 9.37
N ALA A 148 -5.11 4.01 9.44
CA ALA A 148 -5.12 4.98 8.36
C ALA A 148 -3.79 4.89 7.61
N TYR A 149 -3.86 4.51 6.34
CA TYR A 149 -2.72 4.47 5.42
C TYR A 149 -2.68 5.80 4.67
N LEU A 150 -1.69 6.63 5.00
CA LEU A 150 -1.60 8.02 4.56
C LEU A 150 -0.29 8.25 3.79
N ILE A 151 -0.39 8.59 2.51
CA ILE A 151 0.76 8.82 1.61
C ILE A 151 0.50 10.06 0.75
N ALA A 152 1.51 10.90 0.58
CA ALA A 152 1.51 12.06 -0.31
C ALA A 152 2.95 12.41 -0.72
N PRO A 153 3.18 13.38 -1.63
CA PRO A 153 4.52 13.84 -1.95
C PRO A 153 5.21 14.47 -0.72
N PRO A 154 6.54 14.68 -0.76
CA PRO A 154 7.34 14.81 0.44
C PRO A 154 6.90 15.89 1.44
N LEU A 155 6.59 17.10 0.97
CA LEU A 155 6.23 18.22 1.87
C LEU A 155 4.80 18.07 2.36
N GLU A 156 3.90 17.76 1.43
CA GLU A 156 2.47 17.50 1.63
C GLU A 156 2.27 16.44 2.70
N ALA A 157 3.01 15.34 2.62
CA ALA A 157 2.95 14.24 3.58
C ALA A 157 3.32 14.70 5.00
N MET A 158 4.39 15.48 5.16
CA MET A 158 4.82 15.93 6.49
C MET A 158 3.81 16.90 7.11
N TYR A 159 3.31 17.85 6.31
CA TYR A 159 2.32 18.82 6.76
C TYR A 159 0.98 18.14 7.09
N ALA A 160 0.50 17.29 6.19
CA ALA A 160 -0.79 16.62 6.35
C ALA A 160 -0.78 15.54 7.44
N LEU A 161 0.36 14.89 7.69
CA LEU A 161 0.51 13.92 8.77
C LEU A 161 0.36 14.58 10.14
N ASP A 162 0.99 15.73 10.36
CA ASP A 162 0.81 16.51 11.60
C ASP A 162 -0.65 16.97 11.78
N ALA A 163 -1.30 17.42 10.70
CA ALA A 163 -2.72 17.76 10.73
C ALA A 163 -3.61 16.55 11.09
N ALA A 164 -3.32 15.37 10.54
CA ALA A 164 -4.05 14.14 10.81
C ALA A 164 -3.91 13.69 12.28
N LEU A 165 -2.69 13.75 12.83
CA LEU A 165 -2.40 13.42 14.23
C LEU A 165 -3.10 14.38 15.22
N LYS A 166 -3.29 15.65 14.84
CA LYS A 166 -4.01 16.63 15.66
C LYS A 166 -5.53 16.47 15.58
N ALA A 167 -6.05 15.94 14.48
CA ALA A 167 -7.48 15.86 14.20
C ALA A 167 -8.17 14.63 14.83
N ALA A 168 -7.41 13.59 15.17
CA ALA A 168 -7.97 12.33 15.65
C ALA A 168 -7.11 11.69 16.76
N ASP A 169 -7.74 10.86 17.59
CA ASP A 169 -7.05 10.04 18.59
C ASP A 169 -6.38 8.83 17.93
N VAL A 170 -5.22 9.09 17.30
CA VAL A 170 -4.43 8.11 16.57
C VAL A 170 -2.94 8.24 16.94
N THR A 171 -2.19 7.17 16.75
CA THR A 171 -0.74 7.14 16.98
C THR A 171 -0.01 6.64 15.73
N ILE A 172 1.26 7.01 15.58
CA ILE A 172 2.09 6.53 14.47
C ILE A 172 2.49 5.08 14.75
N GLY A 173 1.98 4.15 13.94
CA GLY A 173 2.42 2.76 13.93
C GLY A 173 3.73 2.60 13.15
N THR A 174 3.80 3.23 11.97
CA THR A 174 5.00 3.28 11.13
C THR A 174 5.10 4.62 10.41
N PHE A 175 6.33 5.14 10.33
CA PHE A 175 6.64 6.40 9.65
C PHE A 175 7.43 6.14 8.37
N TYR A 176 6.93 6.66 7.25
CA TYR A 176 7.60 6.64 5.95
C TYR A 176 8.21 8.01 5.67
N GLY A 177 9.39 8.25 6.26
CA GLY A 177 10.13 9.49 6.03
C GLY A 177 10.55 9.63 4.56
N PRO A 178 10.32 10.79 3.91
CA PRO A 178 10.64 10.95 2.50
C PRO A 178 12.17 11.01 2.24
N PRO A 179 12.64 10.50 1.09
CA PRO A 179 11.87 9.82 0.06
C PRO A 179 11.73 8.31 0.31
N SER A 180 10.52 7.77 0.07
CA SER A 180 10.38 6.36 -0.33
C SER A 180 11.06 6.12 -1.69
N GLU A 181 11.19 4.87 -2.13
CA GLU A 181 11.71 4.57 -3.46
C GLU A 181 10.93 5.31 -4.58
N THR A 182 9.63 5.56 -4.39
CA THR A 182 8.77 6.29 -5.33
C THR A 182 8.79 7.82 -5.19
N ASN A 183 9.61 8.35 -4.27
CA ASN A 183 9.70 9.78 -3.90
C ASN A 183 8.48 10.35 -3.16
N PHE A 184 7.77 9.51 -2.41
CA PHE A 184 6.67 9.90 -1.53
C PHE A 184 7.11 9.88 -0.05
N GLY A 185 6.19 10.26 0.83
CA GLY A 185 6.30 10.07 2.28
C GLY A 185 4.94 9.85 2.91
N GLY A 186 4.90 9.53 4.21
CA GLY A 186 3.64 9.28 4.91
C GLY A 186 3.77 8.47 6.19
N ALA A 187 2.68 7.78 6.55
CA ALA A 187 2.63 6.91 7.73
C ALA A 187 1.46 5.92 7.69
N LEU A 188 1.59 4.88 8.53
CA LEU A 188 0.46 4.11 9.03
C LEU A 188 0.10 4.63 10.42
N LEU A 189 -1.11 5.17 10.57
CA LEU A 189 -1.64 5.58 11.88
C LEU A 189 -2.59 4.51 12.42
N THR A 190 -2.54 4.24 13.72
CA THR A 190 -3.43 3.30 14.41
C THR A 190 -4.30 3.99 15.44
N GLY A 191 -5.53 3.49 15.60
CA GLY A 191 -6.53 3.96 16.55
C GLY A 191 -7.86 3.23 16.34
N SER A 192 -8.94 3.76 16.91
CA SER A 192 -10.28 3.28 16.57
C SER A 192 -10.57 3.50 15.09
N GLN A 193 -11.42 2.67 14.47
CA GLN A 193 -11.79 2.83 13.06
C GLN A 193 -12.31 4.25 12.74
N SER A 194 -13.10 4.85 13.64
CA SER A 194 -13.58 6.23 13.47
C SER A 194 -12.46 7.27 13.58
N ALA A 195 -11.47 7.06 14.45
CA ALA A 195 -10.31 7.92 14.56
C ALA A 195 -9.43 7.82 13.30
N CYS A 196 -9.18 6.60 12.79
CA CYS A 196 -8.47 6.39 11.53
C CYS A 196 -9.18 7.07 10.35
N LYS A 197 -10.52 6.97 10.28
CA LYS A 197 -11.29 7.66 9.24
C LYS A 197 -11.17 9.19 9.33
N ALA A 198 -11.24 9.74 10.55
CA ALA A 198 -11.07 11.17 10.79
C ALA A 198 -9.65 11.64 10.42
N ALA A 199 -8.63 10.84 10.71
CA ALA A 199 -7.25 11.09 10.30
C ALA A 199 -7.10 11.11 8.77
N CYS A 200 -7.72 10.17 8.04
CA CYS A 200 -7.76 10.19 6.56
C CYS A 200 -8.39 11.47 6.01
N ASP A 201 -9.51 11.91 6.58
CA ASP A 201 -10.20 13.13 6.13
C ASP A 201 -9.36 14.39 6.37
N ALA A 202 -8.73 14.49 7.55
CA ALA A 202 -7.83 15.59 7.88
C ALA A 202 -6.58 15.61 7.00
N PHE A 203 -5.97 14.44 6.76
CA PHE A 203 -4.82 14.30 5.86
C PHE A 203 -5.17 14.78 4.45
N LYS A 204 -6.29 14.29 3.89
CA LYS A 204 -6.81 14.72 2.59
C LYS A 204 -6.93 16.25 2.50
N MET A 205 -7.63 16.87 3.44
CA MET A 205 -7.86 18.33 3.41
C MET A 205 -6.55 19.11 3.48
N ALA A 206 -5.59 18.63 4.26
CA ALA A 206 -4.28 19.27 4.39
C ALA A 206 -3.44 19.13 3.11
N VAL A 207 -3.43 17.98 2.45
CA VAL A 207 -2.74 17.82 1.15
C VAL A 207 -3.36 18.74 0.09
N GLU A 208 -4.69 18.77 0.00
CA GLU A 208 -5.38 19.65 -0.95
C GLU A 208 -5.11 21.13 -0.68
N ASN A 209 -5.01 21.54 0.59
CA ASN A 209 -4.67 22.91 0.94
C ASN A 209 -3.25 23.29 0.52
N VAL A 210 -2.28 22.38 0.68
CA VAL A 210 -0.89 22.57 0.20
C VAL A 210 -0.88 22.65 -1.33
N ALA A 211 -1.62 21.78 -2.01
CA ALA A 211 -1.71 21.80 -3.48
C ALA A 211 -2.31 23.13 -4.02
N GLU A 212 -3.27 23.71 -3.30
CA GLU A 212 -3.89 24.99 -3.67
C GLU A 212 -2.99 26.20 -3.36
N ASN A 213 -2.18 26.14 -2.29
CA ASN A 213 -1.41 27.28 -1.78
C ASN A 213 0.05 26.92 -1.43
N PRO A 214 0.85 26.37 -2.36
CA PRO A 214 2.13 25.71 -2.04
C PRO A 214 3.23 26.67 -1.56
N LEU A 215 3.04 27.99 -1.70
CA LEU A 215 4.01 29.03 -1.34
C LEU A 215 3.56 29.87 -0.13
N GLN A 216 2.42 29.53 0.49
CA GLN A 216 1.94 30.18 1.71
C GLN A 216 2.37 29.38 2.95
N TYR A 217 2.88 30.07 3.98
CA TYR A 217 3.42 29.47 5.21
C TYR A 217 2.78 30.04 6.47
#